data_AF-A0A7L7IRM3-F1
#
_entry.id   AF-A0A7L7IRM3-F1
#
_cell.length_a   1.000
_cell.length_b   1.000
_cell.length_c   1.000
_cell.angle_alpha   90.00
_cell.angle_beta   90.00
_cell.angle_gamma   90.00
#
_symmetry.space_group_name_H-M   'P 1'
#
loop_
_entity.id
_entity.type
_entity.pdbx_description
1 polymer ?
#
loop_
_entity_poly.entity_id
_entity_poly.type
_entity_poly.pdbx_seq_one_letter_code
_entity_poly.pdbx_strand_id
1 'polypeptide(L)'
;MLRRLVQLYVGLGLYGLSTAMFIRSDLGVDPWDVFHLGVAIQLGLSIGTVIILIGAAVLLLWVPLRQWPGLGTISNVICIGLAADATMALIPELTSLPLRIALLVAGIIVNAIATGMYIGAGFGPGPRDGLMTGIHARLGWSIRSVRTSIEVAVLLIGIMLGGSFGVGTVLYALTIGPLIQICLPWFRQKPQVQKIPQPEQVV
;
A
#
# COMPACT_ATOMS: atom_id res chain seq x y z
N MET A 1 20.25 11.31 1.74
CA MET A 1 18.91 11.49 2.36
C MET A 1 17.88 12.05 1.39
N LEU A 2 18.13 13.19 0.73
CA LEU A 2 17.16 13.81 -0.21
C LEU A 2 16.59 12.83 -1.26
N ARG A 3 17.45 12.07 -1.96
CA ARG A 3 17.01 11.05 -2.94
C ARG A 3 15.99 10.06 -2.37
N ARG A 4 16.17 9.63 -1.11
CA ARG A 4 15.26 8.67 -0.46
C ARG A 4 13.91 9.32 -0.16
N LEU A 5 13.90 10.59 0.27
CA LEU A 5 12.66 11.32 0.55
C LEU A 5 11.87 11.57 -0.74
N VAL A 6 12.54 12.00 -1.80
CA VAL A 6 11.91 12.16 -3.12
C VAL A 6 11.32 10.83 -3.60
N GLN A 7 12.08 9.75 -3.51
CA GLN A 7 11.61 8.42 -3.87
C GLN A 7 10.39 7.98 -3.04
N LEU A 8 10.39 8.26 -1.73
CA LEU A 8 9.25 8.00 -0.85
C LEU A 8 8.02 8.76 -1.33
N TYR A 9 8.07 10.09 -1.40
CA TYR A 9 6.89 10.91 -1.69
C TYR A 9 6.37 10.73 -3.12
N VAL A 10 7.25 10.53 -4.10
CA VAL A 10 6.82 10.17 -5.47
C VAL A 10 6.13 8.80 -5.45
N GLY A 11 6.69 7.82 -4.73
CA GLY A 11 6.06 6.51 -4.58
C GLY A 11 4.68 6.59 -3.94
N LEU A 12 4.51 7.39 -2.89
CA LEU A 12 3.22 7.58 -2.21
C LEU A 12 2.19 8.30 -3.10
N GLY A 13 2.62 9.31 -3.87
CA GLY A 13 1.77 9.98 -4.85
C GLY A 13 1.30 9.05 -5.96
N LEU A 14 2.21 8.24 -6.52
CA LEU A 14 1.87 7.23 -7.53
C LEU A 14 0.95 6.13 -6.96
N TYR A 15 1.07 5.81 -5.67
CA TYR A 15 0.15 4.87 -5.03
C TYR A 15 -1.28 5.43 -5.01
N GLY A 16 -1.47 6.66 -4.53
CA GLY A 16 -2.78 7.32 -4.57
C GLY A 16 -3.33 7.49 -6.00
N LEU A 17 -2.46 7.75 -6.97
CA LEU A 17 -2.84 7.72 -8.39
C LEU A 17 -3.37 6.35 -8.80
N SER A 18 -2.67 5.27 -8.46
CA SER A 18 -3.11 3.92 -8.82
C SER A 18 -4.44 3.54 -8.16
N THR A 19 -4.70 3.95 -6.92
CA THR A 19 -6.01 3.79 -6.26
C THR A 19 -7.12 4.45 -7.07
N ALA A 20 -6.94 5.69 -7.49
CA ALA A 20 -7.93 6.36 -8.35
C ALA A 20 -8.11 5.65 -9.70
N MET A 21 -7.02 5.16 -10.31
CA MET A 21 -7.09 4.37 -11.54
C MET A 21 -7.91 3.10 -11.38
N PHE A 22 -7.75 2.37 -10.27
CA PHE A 22 -8.55 1.18 -9.97
C PHE A 22 -10.03 1.53 -9.83
N ILE A 23 -10.36 2.53 -9.03
CA ILE A 23 -11.74 2.96 -8.78
C ILE A 23 -12.40 3.40 -10.09
N ARG A 24 -11.72 4.24 -10.87
CA ARG A 24 -12.22 4.78 -12.15
C ARG A 24 -12.27 3.75 -13.27
N SER A 25 -11.52 2.65 -13.15
CA SER A 25 -11.66 1.52 -14.08
C SER A 25 -12.99 0.81 -13.89
N ASP A 26 -13.58 0.87 -12.68
CA ASP A 26 -14.84 0.20 -12.32
C ASP A 26 -14.82 -1.32 -12.65
N LEU A 27 -13.64 -1.95 -12.65
CA LEU A 27 -13.49 -3.39 -12.92
C LEU A 27 -13.13 -4.17 -11.64
N GLY A 28 -13.15 -3.50 -10.50
CA GLY A 28 -12.67 -3.98 -9.20
C GLY A 28 -11.36 -3.30 -8.80
N VAL A 29 -11.10 -3.29 -7.49
CA VAL A 29 -9.92 -2.65 -6.88
C VAL A 29 -9.10 -3.65 -6.07
N ASP A 30 -7.96 -3.26 -5.49
CA ASP A 30 -7.20 -4.15 -4.62
C ASP A 30 -7.94 -4.45 -3.30
N PRO A 31 -7.63 -5.55 -2.59
CA PRO A 31 -8.39 -5.99 -1.41
C PRO A 31 -8.61 -4.94 -0.33
N TRP A 32 -7.64 -4.06 -0.10
CA TRP A 32 -7.77 -3.00 0.90
C TRP A 32 -8.66 -1.87 0.40
N ASP A 33 -8.55 -1.51 -0.87
CA ASP A 33 -9.46 -0.53 -1.47
C ASP A 33 -10.89 -1.05 -1.58
N VAL A 34 -11.12 -2.38 -1.67
CA VAL A 34 -12.48 -2.95 -1.54
C VAL A 34 -13.04 -2.62 -0.15
N PHE A 35 -12.24 -2.79 0.90
CA PHE A 35 -12.62 -2.42 2.26
C PHE A 35 -12.81 -0.91 2.43
N HIS A 36 -11.87 -0.10 1.96
CA HIS A 36 -11.96 1.36 2.05
C HIS A 36 -13.19 1.90 1.32
N LEU A 37 -13.49 1.41 0.12
CA LEU A 37 -14.70 1.77 -0.61
C LEU A 37 -15.95 1.36 0.15
N GLY A 38 -16.00 0.14 0.68
CA GLY A 38 -17.13 -0.32 1.50
C GLY A 38 -17.38 0.61 2.68
N VAL A 39 -16.34 0.97 3.44
CA VAL A 39 -16.45 1.91 4.56
C VAL A 39 -16.85 3.32 4.08
N ALA A 40 -16.29 3.79 2.96
CA ALA A 40 -16.63 5.08 2.37
C ALA A 40 -18.12 5.19 2.02
N ILE A 41 -18.69 4.12 1.44
CA ILE A 41 -20.13 4.03 1.12
C ILE A 41 -20.97 4.12 2.39
N GLN A 42 -20.62 3.37 3.44
CA GLN A 42 -21.41 3.35 4.68
C GLN A 42 -21.35 4.66 5.47
N LEU A 43 -20.21 5.36 5.43
CA LEU A 43 -20.00 6.59 6.21
C LEU A 43 -20.23 7.87 5.40
N GLY A 44 -20.41 7.78 4.09
CA GLY A 44 -20.54 8.94 3.20
C GLY A 44 -19.27 9.81 3.16
N LEU A 45 -18.09 9.20 3.32
CA LEU A 45 -16.80 9.89 3.34
C LEU A 45 -16.05 9.72 2.02
N SER A 46 -15.10 10.62 1.74
CA SER A 46 -14.19 10.44 0.59
C SER A 46 -13.29 9.23 0.79
N ILE A 47 -12.85 8.61 -0.31
CA ILE A 47 -11.96 7.46 -0.26
C ILE A 47 -10.64 7.79 0.44
N GLY A 48 -10.07 8.97 0.16
CA GLY A 48 -8.83 9.42 0.77
C GLY A 48 -8.96 9.62 2.28
N THR A 49 -10.09 10.16 2.74
CA THR A 49 -10.39 10.29 4.17
C THR A 49 -10.46 8.93 4.85
N VAL A 50 -11.13 7.96 4.23
CA VAL A 50 -11.23 6.59 4.78
C VAL A 50 -9.87 5.91 4.83
N ILE A 51 -9.05 6.03 3.78
CA ILE A 51 -7.66 5.51 3.77
C ILE A 51 -6.87 6.06 4.96
N ILE A 52 -6.98 7.37 5.23
CA ILE A 52 -6.30 8.02 6.36
C ILE A 52 -6.83 7.48 7.70
N LEU A 53 -8.14 7.41 7.87
CA LEU A 53 -8.77 6.97 9.12
C LEU A 53 -8.46 5.50 9.43
N ILE A 54 -8.60 4.61 8.44
CA ILE A 54 -8.28 3.19 8.59
C ILE A 54 -6.77 3.01 8.78
N GLY A 55 -5.94 3.74 8.04
CA GLY A 55 -4.49 3.73 8.24
C GLY A 55 -4.11 4.13 9.67
N ALA A 56 -4.70 5.20 10.21
CA ALA A 56 -4.51 5.62 11.59
C ALA A 56 -5.00 4.55 12.59
N ALA A 57 -6.17 3.94 12.35
CA ALA A 57 -6.68 2.84 13.17
C ALA A 57 -5.74 1.64 13.19
N VAL A 58 -5.17 1.27 12.03
CA VAL A 58 -4.16 0.20 11.94
C VAL A 58 -2.89 0.56 12.70
N LEU A 59 -2.46 1.82 12.70
CA LEU A 59 -1.33 2.26 13.53
C LEU A 59 -1.63 2.19 15.02
N LEU A 60 -2.87 2.42 15.45
CA LEU A 60 -3.25 2.19 16.85
C LEU A 60 -3.14 0.70 17.23
N LEU A 61 -3.42 -0.21 16.30
CA LEU A 61 -3.19 -1.65 16.51
C LEU A 61 -1.71 -2.02 16.67
N TRP A 62 -0.76 -1.12 16.36
CA TRP A 62 0.66 -1.36 16.61
C TRP A 62 1.05 -1.13 18.07
N VAL A 63 0.27 -0.39 18.86
CA VAL A 63 0.52 -0.16 20.29
C VAL A 63 0.67 -1.49 21.05
N PRO A 64 -0.28 -2.45 20.96
CA PRO A 64 -0.08 -3.76 21.58
C PRO A 64 1.08 -4.54 20.98
N LEU A 65 1.44 -4.29 19.72
CA LEU A 65 2.57 -4.92 19.02
C LEU A 65 3.93 -4.33 19.42
N ARG A 66 3.97 -3.20 20.16
CA ARG A 66 5.20 -2.47 20.57
C ARG A 66 6.10 -2.14 19.38
N GLN A 67 5.49 -1.79 18.24
CA GLN A 67 6.21 -1.32 17.06
C GLN A 67 6.06 0.20 16.94
N TRP A 68 7.17 0.89 16.69
CA TRP A 68 7.17 2.33 16.50
C TRP A 68 7.00 2.67 15.01
N PRO A 69 6.02 3.51 14.64
CA PRO A 69 5.85 3.94 13.25
C PRO A 69 7.03 4.80 12.82
N GLY A 70 7.59 4.49 11.64
CA GLY A 70 8.61 5.32 11.02
C GLY A 70 8.00 6.51 10.27
N LEU A 71 8.86 7.42 9.80
CA LEU A 71 8.43 8.54 8.94
C LEU A 71 7.66 8.02 7.72
N GLY A 72 8.16 6.97 7.07
CA GLY A 72 7.51 6.37 5.90
C GLY A 72 6.12 5.83 6.21
N THR A 73 5.92 5.30 7.43
CA THR A 73 4.63 4.77 7.88
C THR A 73 3.58 5.87 8.02
N ILE A 74 3.92 6.96 8.70
CA ILE A 74 3.00 8.10 8.90
C ILE A 74 2.74 8.80 7.56
N SER A 75 3.79 9.03 6.77
CA SER A 75 3.66 9.60 5.43
C SER A 75 2.78 8.73 4.53
N ASN A 76 2.87 7.40 4.62
CA ASN A 76 2.05 6.48 3.82
C ASN A 76 0.56 6.69 4.11
N VAL A 77 0.17 6.70 5.38
CA VAL A 77 -1.23 6.93 5.78
C VAL A 77 -1.77 8.25 5.22
N ILE A 78 -1.01 9.34 5.40
CA ILE A 78 -1.49 10.69 5.06
C ILE A 78 -1.41 10.93 3.55
N CYS A 79 -0.23 10.72 2.94
CA CYS A 79 0.01 11.10 1.55
C CYS A 79 -0.77 10.24 0.56
N ILE A 80 -0.99 8.94 0.84
CA ILE A 80 -1.76 8.10 -0.08
C ILE A 80 -3.22 8.54 -0.11
N GLY A 81 -3.84 8.79 1.06
CA GLY A 81 -5.22 9.25 1.10
C GLY A 81 -5.40 10.60 0.41
N LEU A 82 -4.54 11.57 0.70
CA LEU A 82 -4.58 12.88 0.03
C LEU A 82 -4.34 12.77 -1.48
N ALA A 83 -3.38 11.95 -1.90
CA ALA A 83 -3.11 11.73 -3.31
C ALA A 83 -4.29 11.04 -4.01
N ALA A 84 -4.94 10.08 -3.36
CA ALA A 84 -6.10 9.38 -3.91
C ALA A 84 -7.28 10.33 -4.16
N ASP A 85 -7.61 11.21 -3.20
CA ASP A 85 -8.68 12.20 -3.40
C ASP A 85 -8.30 13.21 -4.50
N ALA A 86 -7.05 13.68 -4.53
CA ALA A 86 -6.58 14.61 -5.55
C ALA A 86 -6.61 13.99 -6.96
N THR A 87 -6.17 12.74 -7.12
CA THR A 87 -6.16 12.05 -8.41
C THR A 87 -7.55 11.61 -8.83
N MET A 88 -8.42 11.24 -7.88
CA MET A 88 -9.83 11.04 -8.12
C MET A 88 -10.49 12.30 -8.68
N ALA A 89 -10.14 13.50 -8.21
CA ALA A 89 -10.69 14.73 -8.79
C ALA A 89 -10.23 15.01 -10.24
N LEU A 90 -9.10 14.44 -10.66
CA LEU A 90 -8.49 14.69 -11.97
C LEU A 90 -8.86 13.65 -13.04
N ILE A 91 -9.04 12.39 -12.65
CA ILE A 91 -9.36 11.31 -13.59
C ILE A 91 -10.89 11.27 -13.75
N PRO A 92 -11.46 11.50 -14.95
CA PRO A 92 -12.90 11.42 -15.17
C PRO A 92 -13.40 9.96 -15.18
N GLU A 93 -14.72 9.78 -15.14
CA GLU A 93 -15.31 8.44 -15.30
C GLU A 93 -15.11 7.95 -16.74
N LEU A 94 -14.75 6.67 -16.88
CA LEU A 94 -14.56 6.05 -18.17
C LEU A 94 -15.79 5.21 -18.52
N THR A 95 -16.37 5.47 -19.69
CA THR A 95 -17.52 4.68 -20.19
C THR A 95 -17.10 3.53 -21.08
N SER A 96 -15.96 3.64 -21.79
CA SER A 96 -15.52 2.62 -22.74
C SER A 96 -14.75 1.49 -22.05
N LEU A 97 -15.18 0.26 -22.29
CA LEU A 97 -14.55 -0.94 -21.71
C LEU A 97 -13.05 -1.06 -22.05
N PRO A 98 -12.58 -0.79 -23.29
CA PRO A 98 -11.15 -0.86 -23.58
C PRO A 98 -10.31 0.13 -22.76
N LEU A 99 -10.80 1.36 -22.55
CA LEU A 99 -10.10 2.33 -21.71
C LEU A 99 -10.11 1.92 -20.24
N ARG A 100 -11.21 1.35 -19.74
CA ARG A 100 -11.30 0.80 -18.38
C ARG A 100 -10.29 -0.32 -18.15
N ILE A 101 -10.17 -1.25 -19.09
CA ILE A 101 -9.18 -2.34 -19.03
C ILE A 101 -7.76 -1.77 -19.06
N ALA A 102 -7.47 -0.83 -19.97
CA ALA A 102 -6.16 -0.19 -20.06
C ALA A 102 -5.82 0.56 -18.75
N LEU A 103 -6.79 1.26 -18.17
CA LEU A 103 -6.62 1.99 -16.91
C LEU A 103 -6.36 1.04 -15.74
N LEU A 104 -7.08 -0.08 -15.65
CA LEU A 104 -6.86 -1.12 -14.66
C LEU A 104 -5.44 -1.68 -14.76
N VAL A 105 -5.04 -2.13 -15.96
CA VAL A 105 -3.70 -2.74 -16.17
C VAL A 105 -2.58 -1.74 -15.87
N ALA A 106 -2.72 -0.50 -16.35
CA ALA A 106 -1.79 0.57 -16.05
C ALA A 106 -1.75 0.85 -14.54
N GLY A 107 -2.90 0.86 -13.87
CA GLY A 107 -3.02 1.04 -12.42
C GLY A 107 -2.25 -0.04 -11.65
N ILE A 108 -2.33 -1.31 -12.07
CA ILE A 108 -1.60 -2.42 -11.43
C ILE A 108 -0.09 -2.21 -11.54
N ILE A 109 0.38 -1.81 -12.72
CA ILE A 109 1.80 -1.55 -12.97
C ILE A 109 2.29 -0.35 -12.15
N VAL A 110 1.53 0.75 -12.18
CA VAL A 110 1.84 1.96 -11.40
C VAL A 110 1.86 1.64 -9.91
N ASN A 111 0.92 0.83 -9.41
CA ASN A 111 0.86 0.42 -8.01
C ASN A 111 2.09 -0.42 -7.61
N ALA A 112 2.54 -1.34 -8.47
CA ALA A 112 3.74 -2.13 -8.23
C ALA A 112 5.01 -1.26 -8.18
N ILE A 113 5.14 -0.31 -9.11
CA ILE A 113 6.24 0.66 -9.14
C ILE A 113 6.21 1.55 -7.89
N ALA A 114 5.06 2.13 -7.57
CA ALA A 114 4.82 2.96 -6.39
C ALA A 114 5.22 2.22 -5.10
N THR A 115 4.81 0.95 -5.00
CA THR A 115 5.14 0.07 -3.87
C THR A 115 6.64 -0.18 -3.77
N GLY A 116 7.30 -0.50 -4.89
CA GLY A 116 8.75 -0.64 -4.94
C GLY A 116 9.48 0.63 -4.52
N MET A 117 9.01 1.81 -4.96
CA MET A 117 9.60 3.11 -4.63
C MET A 117 9.54 3.41 -3.14
N TYR A 118 8.33 3.37 -2.53
CA TYR A 118 8.18 3.76 -1.13
C TYR A 118 8.86 2.75 -0.19
N ILE A 119 8.74 1.44 -0.45
CA ILE A 119 9.43 0.41 0.34
C ILE A 119 10.95 0.54 0.17
N GLY A 120 11.41 0.71 -1.08
CA GLY A 120 12.82 0.86 -1.42
C GLY A 120 13.48 2.09 -0.79
N ALA A 121 12.71 3.11 -0.42
CA ALA A 121 13.22 4.30 0.26
C ALA A 121 13.68 4.02 1.70
N GLY A 122 13.18 2.93 2.32
CA GLY A 122 13.66 2.42 3.60
C GLY A 122 13.34 3.32 4.80
N PHE A 123 12.23 4.07 4.78
CA PHE A 123 11.77 4.92 5.89
C PHE A 123 10.78 4.21 6.84
N GLY A 124 10.68 2.89 6.73
CA GLY A 124 9.75 2.07 7.50
C GLY A 124 8.66 1.44 6.62
N PRO A 125 8.01 0.37 7.10
CA PRO A 125 6.92 -0.30 6.39
C PRO A 125 5.64 0.54 6.40
N GLY A 126 4.72 0.26 5.47
CA GLY A 126 3.36 0.81 5.56
C GLY A 126 2.58 0.24 6.76
N PRO A 127 1.46 0.86 7.17
CA PRO A 127 0.61 0.42 8.29
C PRO A 127 0.21 -1.06 8.18
N ARG A 128 -0.18 -1.48 6.96
CA ARG A 128 -0.50 -2.87 6.61
C ARG A 128 0.68 -3.83 6.80
N ASP A 129 1.85 -3.45 6.30
CA ASP A 129 3.06 -4.28 6.35
C ASP A 129 3.59 -4.43 7.77
N GLY A 130 3.53 -3.37 8.59
CA GLY A 130 3.90 -3.47 10.00
C GLY A 130 2.89 -4.28 10.80
N LEU A 131 1.59 -4.21 10.50
CA LEU A 131 0.60 -5.10 11.12
C LEU A 131 0.96 -6.58 10.86
N MET A 132 1.29 -6.92 9.61
CA MET A 132 1.73 -8.27 9.24
C MET A 132 2.98 -8.72 10.00
N THR A 133 4.04 -7.89 10.00
CA THR A 133 5.30 -8.24 10.68
C THR A 133 5.18 -8.26 12.20
N GLY A 134 4.34 -7.40 12.78
CA GLY A 134 4.10 -7.34 14.22
C GLY A 134 3.32 -8.55 14.72
N ILE A 135 2.30 -9.01 13.98
CA ILE A 135 1.58 -10.25 14.31
C ILE A 135 2.53 -11.45 14.21
N HIS A 136 3.35 -11.54 13.16
CA HIS A 136 4.37 -12.59 13.05
C HIS A 136 5.31 -12.60 14.27
N ALA A 137 5.86 -11.42 14.62
CA ALA A 137 6.81 -11.28 15.73
C ALA A 137 6.19 -11.63 17.10
N ARG A 138 4.88 -11.47 17.28
CA ARG A 138 4.19 -11.73 18.56
C ARG A 138 3.57 -13.10 18.67
N LEU A 139 3.00 -13.63 17.60
CA LEU A 139 2.25 -14.90 17.61
C LEU A 139 3.03 -16.06 16.97
N GLY A 140 4.17 -15.79 16.33
CA GLY A 140 4.99 -16.82 15.65
C GLY A 140 4.38 -17.38 14.36
N TRP A 141 3.24 -16.86 13.91
CA TRP A 141 2.59 -17.30 12.66
C TRP A 141 3.43 -16.95 11.44
N SER A 142 3.37 -17.75 10.37
CA SER A 142 4.13 -17.43 9.16
C SER A 142 3.67 -16.10 8.53
N ILE A 143 4.61 -15.31 7.99
CA ILE A 143 4.30 -14.03 7.31
C ILE A 143 3.26 -14.22 6.20
N ARG A 144 3.35 -15.34 5.45
CA ARG A 144 2.39 -15.69 4.40
C ARG A 144 0.99 -15.86 4.99
N SER A 145 0.85 -16.66 6.05
CA SER A 145 -0.44 -16.92 6.70
C SER A 145 -1.06 -15.62 7.22
N VAL A 146 -0.30 -14.80 7.95
CA VAL A 146 -0.78 -13.52 8.48
C VAL A 146 -1.26 -12.60 7.37
N ARG A 147 -0.46 -12.45 6.30
CA ARG A 147 -0.83 -11.63 5.15
C ARG A 147 -2.14 -12.13 4.54
N THR A 148 -2.21 -13.41 4.19
CA THR A 148 -3.40 -13.99 3.55
C THR A 148 -4.63 -13.82 4.42
N SER A 149 -4.54 -14.07 5.73
CA SER A 149 -5.66 -13.88 6.65
C SER A 149 -6.15 -12.44 6.68
N ILE A 150 -5.25 -11.46 6.75
CA ILE A 150 -5.61 -10.05 6.74
C ILE A 150 -6.25 -9.66 5.40
N GLU A 151 -5.63 -10.02 4.27
CA GLU A 151 -6.18 -9.74 2.93
C GLU A 151 -7.58 -10.30 2.75
N VAL A 152 -7.78 -11.56 3.13
CA VAL A 152 -9.09 -12.22 2.98
C VAL A 152 -10.10 -11.57 3.91
N ALA A 153 -9.72 -11.25 5.16
CA ALA A 153 -10.63 -10.60 6.10
C ALA A 153 -11.09 -9.23 5.59
N VAL A 154 -10.16 -8.35 5.19
CA VAL A 154 -10.53 -7.01 4.69
C VAL A 154 -11.33 -7.11 3.40
N LEU A 155 -10.98 -8.04 2.50
CA LEU A 155 -11.72 -8.26 1.26
C LEU A 155 -13.17 -8.68 1.55
N LEU A 156 -13.38 -9.69 2.40
CA LEU A 156 -14.72 -10.19 2.73
C LEU A 156 -15.56 -9.11 3.42
N ILE A 157 -14.98 -8.40 4.40
CA ILE A 157 -15.67 -7.30 5.07
C ILE A 157 -16.00 -6.20 4.04
N GLY A 158 -15.05 -5.83 3.19
CA GLY A 158 -15.27 -4.83 2.14
C GLY A 158 -16.41 -5.19 1.19
N ILE A 159 -16.48 -6.44 0.74
CA ILE A 159 -17.58 -6.96 -0.09
C ILE A 159 -18.91 -6.84 0.67
N MET A 160 -18.96 -7.24 1.95
CA MET A 160 -20.16 -7.14 2.77
C MET A 160 -20.62 -5.69 2.97
N LEU A 161 -19.69 -4.73 3.01
CA LEU A 161 -19.97 -3.30 3.12
C LEU A 161 -20.34 -2.65 1.76
N GLY A 162 -20.32 -3.40 0.65
CA GLY A 162 -20.66 -2.91 -0.68
C GLY A 162 -19.48 -2.36 -1.51
N GLY A 163 -18.25 -2.65 -1.10
CA GLY A 163 -17.05 -2.28 -1.85
C GLY A 163 -16.97 -2.96 -3.23
N SER A 164 -16.33 -2.29 -4.20
CA SER A 164 -16.24 -2.77 -5.58
C SER A 164 -15.29 -3.96 -5.72
N PHE A 165 -15.87 -5.15 -5.88
CA PHE A 165 -15.15 -6.39 -6.16
C PHE A 165 -15.41 -6.83 -7.60
N GLY A 166 -14.35 -7.22 -8.32
CA GLY A 166 -14.50 -7.66 -9.71
C GLY A 166 -13.29 -8.40 -10.25
N VAL A 167 -13.27 -8.61 -11.57
CA VAL A 167 -12.19 -9.31 -12.29
C VAL A 167 -10.84 -8.61 -12.05
N GLY A 168 -10.83 -7.29 -11.92
CA GLY A 168 -9.65 -6.49 -11.59
C GLY A 168 -9.06 -6.80 -10.22
N THR A 169 -9.89 -7.08 -9.21
CA THR A 169 -9.42 -7.51 -7.88
C THR A 169 -8.70 -8.85 -7.97
N VAL A 170 -9.27 -9.81 -8.70
CA VAL A 170 -8.67 -11.13 -8.89
C VAL A 170 -7.36 -11.02 -9.66
N LEU A 171 -7.36 -10.26 -10.75
CA LEU A 171 -6.15 -9.99 -11.54
C LEU A 171 -5.07 -9.37 -10.66
N TYR A 172 -5.40 -8.31 -9.91
CA TYR A 172 -4.48 -7.66 -8.98
C TYR A 172 -3.88 -8.65 -7.99
N ALA A 173 -4.70 -9.46 -7.32
CA ALA A 173 -4.26 -10.43 -6.32
C ALA A 173 -3.24 -11.44 -6.89
N LEU A 174 -3.43 -11.86 -8.15
CA LEU A 174 -2.53 -12.79 -8.84
C LEU A 174 -1.25 -12.13 -9.33
N THR A 175 -1.30 -10.89 -9.81
CA THR A 175 -0.17 -10.25 -10.51
C THR A 175 0.70 -9.37 -9.61
N ILE A 176 0.15 -8.77 -8.55
CA ILE A 176 0.86 -7.75 -7.78
C ILE A 176 2.11 -8.29 -7.08
N GLY A 177 2.07 -9.53 -6.57
CA GLY A 177 3.19 -10.17 -5.90
C GLY A 177 4.44 -10.26 -6.80
N PRO A 178 4.34 -10.94 -7.97
CA PRO A 178 5.42 -10.99 -8.96
C PRO A 178 5.87 -9.59 -9.44
N LEU A 179 4.94 -8.67 -9.70
CA LEU A 179 5.28 -7.32 -10.16
C LEU A 179 6.10 -6.53 -9.12
N ILE A 180 5.70 -6.59 -7.84
CA ILE A 180 6.49 -5.96 -6.76
C ILE A 180 7.88 -6.60 -6.68
N GLN A 181 8.01 -7.92 -6.83
CA GLN A 181 9.32 -8.59 -6.82
C GLN A 181 10.23 -8.11 -7.94
N ILE A 182 9.67 -7.78 -9.11
CA ILE A 182 10.41 -7.22 -10.25
C ILE A 182 10.78 -5.75 -9.98
N CYS A 183 9.85 -4.94 -9.46
CA CYS A 183 10.06 -3.51 -9.26
C CYS A 183 10.97 -3.19 -8.06
N LEU A 184 10.88 -3.94 -6.97
CA LEU A 184 11.56 -3.63 -5.72
C LEU A 184 13.10 -3.53 -5.85
N PRO A 185 13.81 -4.42 -6.58
CA PRO A 185 15.25 -4.30 -6.82
C PRO A 185 15.68 -2.99 -7.49
N TRP A 186 14.83 -2.39 -8.33
CA TRP A 186 15.16 -1.13 -9.02
C TRP A 186 15.26 0.06 -8.06
N PHE A 187 14.54 -0.02 -6.95
CA PHE A 187 14.41 1.08 -5.98
C PHE A 187 15.10 0.80 -4.65
N ARG A 188 15.50 -0.46 -4.40
CA ARG A 188 16.30 -0.84 -3.24
C ARG A 188 17.67 -0.20 -3.33
N GLN A 189 18.01 0.59 -2.31
CA GLN A 189 19.38 1.04 -2.13
C GLN A 189 20.21 -0.09 -1.50
N LYS A 190 21.44 -0.27 -1.98
CA LYS A 190 22.39 -1.23 -1.39
C LYS A 190 22.52 -0.94 0.12
N PRO A 191 22.55 -1.97 0.98
CA PRO A 191 22.81 -1.77 2.39
C PRO A 191 24.10 -0.97 2.53
N GLN A 192 24.05 0.16 3.23
CA GLN A 192 25.25 0.87 3.61
C GLN A 192 25.95 -0.07 4.59
N VAL A 193 26.97 -0.80 4.13
CA VAL A 193 27.80 -1.62 5.00
C VAL A 193 28.37 -0.66 6.05
N GLN A 194 27.82 -0.71 7.26
CA GLN A 194 28.47 -0.08 8.40
C GLN A 194 29.82 -0.76 8.51
N LYS A 195 30.89 -0.05 8.13
CA LYS A 195 32.24 -0.45 8.49
C LYS A 195 32.26 -0.46 10.02
N ILE A 196 32.15 -1.64 10.61
CA ILE A 196 32.44 -1.84 12.02
C ILE A 196 33.92 -1.42 12.16
N PRO A 197 34.25 -0.40 12.97
CA PRO A 197 35.65 -0.06 13.22
C PRO A 197 36.34 -1.31 13.74
N GLN A 198 37.37 -1.78 13.04
CA GLN A 198 38.22 -2.85 13.57
C GLN A 198 38.81 -2.33 14.88
N PRO A 199 38.73 -3.08 15.99
CA PRO A 199 39.41 -2.68 17.21
C PRO A 199 40.89 -2.54 16.87
N GLU A 200 41.46 -1.36 17.12
CA GLU A 200 42.90 -1.15 17.06
C GLU A 200 43.56 -2.26 17.88
N GLN A 201 44.37 -3.08 17.21
CA GLN A 201 45.25 -4.00 17.91
C GLN A 201 46.21 -3.13 18.72
N VAL A 202 45.98 -3.06 20.02
CA VAL A 202 46.92 -2.51 20.98
C VAL A 202 48.15 -3.43 20.94
N VAL A 203 49.19 -3.00 20.25
CA VAL A 203 50.53 -3.61 20.24
C VAL A 203 51.41 -2.84 21.21
#